data_AF-A0A2G8T118-F1
#
_entry.id   AF-A0A2G8T118-F1
#
_cell.length_a   1.000
_cell.length_b   1.000
_cell.length_c   1.000
_cell.angle_alpha   90.00
_cell.angle_beta   90.00
_cell.angle_gamma   90.00
#
_symmetry.space_group_name_H-M   'P 1'
#
loop_
_entity.id
_entity.type
_entity.pdbx_description
1 polymer ?
#
loop_
_entity_poly.entity_id
_entity_poly.type
_entity_poly.pdbx_seq_one_letter_code
_entity_poly.pdbx_strand_id
1 'polypeptide(L)'
;MDKVNYLNVGCGDKFHTAWSNIDMASHSPHVQVHNLLKGFPYGENQFDALYHSQVLEHFPKEKAPDFLRECFRVLKPGGIVRVVVPDLENIVSEYLRHLNENIKNPTEVSVANYDWILLEMYDQTVRNRSSGLMGEFLKQPSLPNERYIVDRVGQRSLLKSNRGQADAAGGGPQLLTVDKLKRVTPRRLFSFVSMRLRDKLRSEASRIGSFRLGGEVHMWMYDRFSLSKLLAEVGFVNAEKVDAYSSAIPDWPAYELDVKGGAVFDPTSLFMEARKPAAP
;
A
#
# COMPACT_ATOMS: atom_id res chain seq x y z
N MET A 1 -9.78 -24.90 4.42
CA MET A 1 -9.13 -24.96 3.10
C MET A 1 -7.79 -25.63 3.28
N ASP A 2 -7.48 -26.58 2.40
CA ASP A 2 -6.14 -27.18 2.35
C ASP A 2 -5.11 -26.15 1.90
N LYS A 3 -3.83 -26.43 2.19
CA LYS A 3 -2.74 -25.55 1.78
C LYS A 3 -2.62 -25.53 0.26
N VAL A 4 -2.65 -24.34 -0.33
CA VAL A 4 -2.50 -24.11 -1.77
C VAL A 4 -1.09 -23.63 -2.09
N ASN A 5 -0.64 -23.83 -3.32
CA ASN A 5 0.66 -23.31 -3.78
C ASN A 5 0.51 -21.91 -4.37
N TYR A 6 -0.02 -20.98 -3.56
CA TYR A 6 -0.17 -19.58 -3.93
C TYR A 6 0.74 -18.70 -3.07
N LEU A 7 1.23 -17.61 -3.65
CA LEU A 7 2.13 -16.66 -2.98
C LEU A 7 1.47 -15.28 -2.86
N ASN A 8 1.46 -14.73 -1.65
CA ASN A 8 1.08 -13.35 -1.36
C ASN A 8 2.33 -12.56 -0.96
N VAL A 9 2.65 -11.51 -1.72
CA VAL A 9 3.87 -10.71 -1.57
C VAL A 9 3.54 -9.32 -1.04
N GLY A 10 4.26 -8.88 -0.01
CA GLY A 10 4.00 -7.58 0.64
C GLY A 10 2.64 -7.58 1.35
N CYS A 11 2.33 -8.69 2.02
CA CYS A 11 0.98 -8.96 2.50
C CYS A 11 0.53 -8.07 3.68
N GLY A 12 1.45 -7.46 4.43
CA GLY A 12 1.17 -6.76 5.68
C GLY A 12 0.29 -7.59 6.61
N ASP A 13 -0.87 -7.02 7.00
CA ASP A 13 -1.90 -7.71 7.80
C ASP A 13 -2.99 -8.37 6.93
N LYS A 14 -2.89 -8.28 5.60
CA LYS A 14 -3.87 -8.78 4.62
C LYS A 14 -3.36 -10.08 3.99
N PHE A 15 -3.61 -11.19 4.67
CA PHE A 15 -3.21 -12.51 4.22
C PHE A 15 -4.22 -13.60 4.58
N HIS A 16 -4.14 -14.72 3.87
CA HIS A 16 -4.88 -15.94 4.16
C HIS A 16 -3.90 -17.06 4.51
N THR A 17 -4.22 -17.88 5.53
CA THR A 17 -3.29 -18.89 6.07
C THR A 17 -3.03 -20.08 5.14
N ALA A 18 -3.90 -20.28 4.13
CA ALA A 18 -3.69 -21.30 3.09
C ALA A 18 -2.59 -20.90 2.08
N TRP A 19 -2.22 -19.61 2.01
CA TRP A 19 -1.22 -19.09 1.08
C TRP A 19 0.16 -19.04 1.77
N SER A 20 1.23 -19.10 0.98
CA SER A 20 2.54 -18.64 1.42
C SER A 20 2.53 -17.12 1.44
N ASN A 21 2.89 -16.49 2.56
CA ASN A 21 2.85 -15.03 2.71
C ASN A 21 4.24 -14.50 3.07
N ILE A 22 4.70 -13.48 2.36
CA ILE A 22 5.98 -12.79 2.65
C ILE A 22 5.75 -11.29 2.83
N ASP A 23 6.48 -10.69 3.77
CA ASP A 23 6.48 -9.24 4.00
C ASP A 23 7.81 -8.77 4.58
N MET A 24 8.17 -7.50 4.40
CA MET A 24 9.37 -6.91 4.99
C MET A 24 9.32 -6.85 6.53
N ALA A 25 8.13 -6.80 7.12
CA ALA A 25 7.93 -6.88 8.56
C ALA A 25 6.60 -7.56 8.90
N SER A 26 6.61 -8.47 9.87
CA SER A 26 5.37 -9.04 10.41
C SER A 26 5.57 -9.54 11.84
N HIS A 27 4.46 -9.60 12.57
CA HIS A 27 4.36 -10.26 13.88
C HIS A 27 3.59 -11.58 13.82
N SER A 28 3.05 -11.94 12.65
CA SER A 28 2.28 -13.17 12.46
C SER A 28 3.20 -14.36 12.18
N PRO A 29 2.99 -15.53 12.80
CA PRO A 29 3.73 -16.75 12.46
C PRO A 29 3.38 -17.30 11.06
N HIS A 30 2.32 -16.77 10.42
CA HIS A 30 1.89 -17.17 9.08
C HIS A 30 2.51 -16.32 7.96
N VAL A 31 3.40 -15.38 8.31
CA VAL A 31 4.08 -14.49 7.37
C VAL A 31 5.58 -14.64 7.54
N GLN A 32 6.27 -15.00 6.47
CA GLN A 32 7.73 -15.06 6.44
C GLN A 32 8.28 -13.64 6.25
N VAL A 33 9.05 -13.18 7.24
CA VAL A 33 9.72 -11.88 7.18
C VAL A 33 10.86 -11.93 6.16
N HIS A 34 10.77 -11.14 5.09
CA HIS A 34 11.73 -11.13 3.99
C HIS A 34 11.80 -9.77 3.30
N ASN A 35 13.01 -9.29 3.00
CA ASN A 35 13.21 -8.06 2.24
C ASN A 35 13.11 -8.33 0.74
N LEU A 36 12.02 -7.87 0.12
CA LEU A 36 11.72 -8.06 -1.30
C LEU A 36 12.77 -7.44 -2.25
N LEU A 37 13.54 -6.44 -1.80
CA LEU A 37 14.63 -5.86 -2.58
C LEU A 37 15.81 -6.83 -2.78
N LYS A 38 15.84 -7.95 -2.05
CA LYS A 38 16.85 -9.01 -2.18
C LYS A 38 16.39 -10.17 -3.07
N GLY A 39 15.27 -10.02 -3.78
CA GLY A 39 14.63 -11.11 -4.52
C GLY A 39 13.78 -12.00 -3.61
N PHE A 40 12.99 -12.91 -4.18
CA PHE A 40 12.09 -13.79 -3.44
C PHE A 40 12.83 -15.04 -2.94
N PRO A 41 12.54 -15.53 -1.71
CA PRO A 41 13.25 -16.65 -1.09
C PRO A 41 12.76 -18.02 -1.60
N TYR A 42 12.42 -18.09 -2.89
CA TYR A 42 11.76 -19.22 -3.54
C TYR A 42 12.49 -19.61 -4.83
N GLY A 43 12.37 -20.88 -5.19
CA GLY A 43 12.87 -21.40 -6.46
C GLY A 43 12.02 -20.96 -7.65
N GLU A 44 12.41 -21.38 -8.85
CA GLU A 44 11.62 -21.13 -10.06
C GLU A 44 10.40 -22.06 -10.12
N ASN A 45 9.32 -21.63 -10.78
CA ASN A 45 8.16 -22.46 -11.11
C ASN A 45 7.55 -23.20 -9.89
N GLN A 46 7.40 -22.50 -8.76
CA GLN A 46 6.88 -23.10 -7.52
C GLN A 46 5.39 -22.82 -7.29
N PHE A 47 4.89 -21.67 -7.73
CA PHE A 47 3.54 -21.22 -7.41
C PHE A 47 2.59 -21.27 -8.61
N ASP A 48 1.36 -21.67 -8.35
CA ASP A 48 0.27 -21.70 -9.33
C ASP A 48 -0.36 -20.30 -9.49
N ALA A 49 -0.31 -19.48 -8.44
CA ALA A 49 -0.76 -18.09 -8.45
C ALA A 49 0.10 -17.20 -7.53
N LEU A 50 0.22 -15.93 -7.91
CA LEU A 50 0.89 -14.89 -7.14
C LEU A 50 -0.01 -13.67 -7.04
N TYR A 51 -0.12 -13.11 -5.85
CA TYR A 51 -0.87 -11.90 -5.56
C TYR A 51 0.02 -10.89 -4.84
N HIS A 52 -0.11 -9.62 -5.21
CA HIS A 52 0.35 -8.52 -4.37
C HIS A 52 -0.59 -7.32 -4.52
N SER A 53 -0.75 -6.57 -3.44
CA SER A 53 -1.62 -5.39 -3.41
C SER A 53 -0.95 -4.27 -2.64
N GLN A 54 -0.92 -3.09 -3.26
CA GLN A 54 -0.25 -1.91 -2.74
C GLN A 54 1.25 -2.14 -2.46
N VAL A 55 1.99 -2.55 -3.50
CA VAL A 55 3.40 -2.96 -3.39
C VAL A 55 4.23 -2.39 -4.54
N LEU A 56 3.80 -2.61 -5.78
CA LEU A 56 4.58 -2.28 -6.98
C LEU A 56 4.86 -0.77 -7.11
N GLU A 57 3.91 0.06 -6.70
CA GLU A 57 4.01 1.52 -6.70
C GLU A 57 5.14 2.05 -5.81
N HIS A 58 5.60 1.26 -4.83
CA HIS A 58 6.70 1.64 -3.94
C HIS A 58 8.08 1.39 -4.55
N PHE A 59 8.17 0.72 -5.69
CA PHE A 59 9.43 0.49 -6.39
C PHE A 59 9.75 1.67 -7.31
N PRO A 60 11.02 2.12 -7.36
CA PRO A 60 11.48 3.00 -8.42
C PRO A 60 11.12 2.40 -9.79
N LYS A 61 10.71 3.25 -10.74
CA LYS A 61 10.24 2.82 -12.06
C LYS A 61 11.21 1.89 -12.77
N GLU A 62 12.51 2.15 -12.64
CA GLU A 62 13.61 1.37 -13.19
C GLU A 62 13.85 0.01 -12.48
N LYS A 63 13.31 -0.16 -11.27
CA LYS A 63 13.37 -1.40 -10.47
C LYS A 63 12.09 -2.22 -10.52
N ALA A 64 10.98 -1.65 -10.98
CA ALA A 64 9.72 -2.37 -11.17
C ALA A 64 9.87 -3.61 -12.09
N PRO A 65 10.63 -3.59 -13.20
CA PRO A 65 10.89 -4.79 -14.00
C PRO A 65 11.62 -5.89 -13.22
N ASP A 66 12.59 -5.53 -12.36
CA ASP A 66 13.34 -6.49 -11.54
C ASP A 66 12.41 -7.24 -10.58
N PHE A 67 11.50 -6.52 -9.91
CA PHE A 67 10.49 -7.09 -9.01
C PHE A 67 9.51 -8.02 -9.75
N LEU A 68 9.00 -7.60 -10.92
CA LEU A 68 8.08 -8.42 -11.70
C LEU A 68 8.78 -9.64 -12.33
N ARG A 69 10.08 -9.56 -12.64
CA ARG A 69 10.86 -10.74 -13.05
C ARG A 69 10.94 -11.78 -11.94
N GLU A 70 11.06 -11.36 -10.68
CA GLU A 70 10.97 -12.30 -9.55
C GLU A 70 9.57 -12.94 -9.45
N CYS A 71 8.50 -12.15 -9.65
CA CYS A 71 7.14 -12.69 -9.73
C CYS A 71 6.99 -13.73 -10.84
N PHE A 72 7.52 -13.42 -12.03
CA PHE A 72 7.52 -14.32 -13.18
C PHE A 72 8.33 -15.59 -12.92
N ARG A 73 9.52 -15.46 -12.31
CA ARG A 73 10.42 -16.58 -12.03
C ARG A 73 9.76 -17.62 -11.13
N VAL A 74 9.13 -17.19 -10.04
CA VAL A 74 8.54 -18.10 -9.05
C VAL A 74 7.22 -18.73 -9.50
N LEU A 75 6.52 -18.14 -10.47
CA LEU A 75 5.30 -18.73 -11.05
C LEU A 75 5.62 -19.92 -11.95
N LYS A 76 4.80 -20.97 -11.89
CA LYS A 76 4.80 -22.07 -12.85
C LYS A 76 4.36 -21.61 -14.24
N PRO A 77 4.73 -22.29 -15.32
CA PRO A 77 4.13 -22.07 -16.64
C PRO A 77 2.60 -22.16 -16.54
N GLY A 78 1.88 -21.19 -17.15
CA GLY A 78 0.43 -21.05 -17.02
C GLY A 78 -0.07 -20.38 -15.73
N GLY A 79 0.81 -20.13 -14.77
CA GLY A 79 0.49 -19.50 -13.49
C GLY A 79 0.00 -18.05 -13.63
N ILE A 80 -0.81 -17.62 -12.67
CA ILE A 80 -1.50 -16.32 -12.69
C ILE A 80 -0.77 -15.33 -11.78
N VAL A 81 -0.55 -14.11 -12.25
CA VAL A 81 -0.21 -12.97 -11.39
C VAL A 81 -1.41 -12.04 -11.30
N ARG A 82 -1.80 -11.68 -10.07
CA ARG A 82 -2.78 -10.64 -9.78
C ARG A 82 -2.07 -9.45 -9.12
N VAL A 83 -2.17 -8.30 -9.76
CA VAL A 83 -1.51 -7.05 -9.37
C VAL A 83 -2.57 -6.02 -9.00
N VAL A 84 -2.48 -5.48 -7.78
CA VAL A 84 -3.35 -4.39 -7.32
C VAL A 84 -2.51 -3.17 -6.94
N VAL A 85 -2.77 -2.04 -7.60
CA VAL A 85 -2.05 -0.76 -7.44
C VAL A 85 -3.03 0.41 -7.49
N PRO A 86 -2.66 1.62 -7.03
CA PRO A 86 -3.46 2.82 -7.26
C PRO A 86 -3.76 3.03 -8.76
N ASP A 87 -5.03 3.31 -9.10
CA ASP A 87 -5.47 3.50 -10.49
C ASP A 87 -5.24 4.95 -10.94
N LEU A 88 -4.11 5.19 -11.63
CA LEU A 88 -3.77 6.52 -12.16
C LEU A 88 -4.85 7.04 -13.12
N GLU A 89 -5.40 6.17 -13.97
CA GLU A 89 -6.42 6.56 -14.93
C GLU A 89 -7.69 7.03 -14.23
N ASN A 90 -8.12 6.31 -13.19
CA ASN A 90 -9.26 6.70 -12.38
C ASN A 90 -9.00 8.03 -11.65
N ILE A 91 -7.82 8.21 -11.05
CA ILE A 91 -7.44 9.45 -10.37
C ILE A 91 -7.47 10.64 -11.34
N VAL A 92 -6.90 10.51 -12.54
CA VAL A 92 -6.88 11.56 -13.56
C VAL A 92 -8.29 11.86 -14.08
N SER A 93 -9.12 10.83 -14.27
CA SER A 93 -10.50 10.99 -14.71
C SER A 93 -11.31 11.80 -13.69
N GLU A 94 -11.16 11.49 -12.40
CA GLU A 94 -11.79 12.24 -11.31
C GLU A 94 -11.25 13.67 -11.21
N TYR A 95 -9.94 13.86 -11.37
CA TYR A 95 -9.35 15.20 -11.44
C TYR A 95 -9.97 16.03 -12.56
N LEU A 96 -10.06 15.50 -13.79
CA LEU A 96 -10.66 16.20 -14.92
C LEU A 96 -12.15 16.48 -14.69
N ARG A 97 -12.87 15.57 -14.04
CA ARG A 97 -14.28 15.76 -13.69
C ARG A 97 -14.45 16.95 -12.75
N HIS A 98 -13.74 16.96 -11.62
CA HIS A 98 -13.82 18.03 -10.62
C HIS A 98 -13.27 19.36 -11.12
N LEU A 99 -12.23 19.34 -11.97
CA LEU A 99 -11.75 20.55 -12.65
C LEU A 99 -12.86 21.20 -13.49
N ASN A 100 -13.50 20.41 -14.34
CA ASN A 100 -14.56 20.90 -15.24
C ASN A 100 -15.81 21.35 -14.46
N GLU A 101 -16.13 20.69 -13.35
CA GLU A 101 -17.23 21.07 -12.46
C GLU A 101 -16.96 22.45 -11.83
N ASN A 102 -15.78 22.66 -11.26
CA ASN A 102 -15.44 23.92 -10.57
C ASN A 102 -15.22 25.11 -11.52
N ILE A 103 -14.82 24.87 -12.78
CA ILE A 103 -14.76 25.94 -13.79
C ILE A 103 -16.17 26.45 -14.15
N LYS A 104 -17.18 25.58 -14.11
CA LYS A 104 -18.55 25.91 -14.52
C LYS A 104 -19.41 26.45 -13.38
N ASN A 105 -19.43 25.76 -12.25
CA ASN A 105 -20.28 26.11 -11.12
C ASN A 105 -19.67 25.58 -9.80
N PRO A 106 -18.73 26.32 -9.19
CA PRO A 106 -18.07 25.86 -7.98
C PRO A 106 -19.03 25.87 -6.79
N THR A 107 -18.95 24.81 -5.98
CA THR A 107 -19.62 24.66 -4.69
C THR A 107 -18.58 24.30 -3.63
N GLU A 108 -18.92 24.44 -2.35
CA GLU A 108 -18.02 24.04 -1.25
C GLU A 108 -17.59 22.56 -1.38
N VAL A 109 -18.53 21.67 -1.71
CA VAL A 109 -18.26 20.23 -1.87
C VAL A 109 -17.41 19.95 -3.11
N SER A 110 -17.67 20.59 -4.26
CA SER A 110 -16.89 20.36 -5.47
C SER A 110 -15.46 20.88 -5.35
N VAL A 111 -15.24 21.99 -4.64
CA VAL A 111 -13.90 22.50 -4.32
C VAL A 111 -13.17 21.53 -3.40
N ALA A 112 -13.82 21.04 -2.34
CA ALA A 112 -13.21 20.06 -1.44
C ALA A 112 -12.88 18.73 -2.16
N ASN A 113 -13.73 18.26 -3.07
CA ASN A 113 -13.45 17.10 -3.91
C ASN A 113 -12.23 17.31 -4.82
N TYR A 114 -12.11 18.49 -5.42
CA TYR A 114 -10.98 18.87 -6.26
C TYR A 114 -9.67 18.90 -5.46
N ASP A 115 -9.69 19.50 -4.27
CA ASP A 115 -8.52 19.55 -3.40
C ASP A 115 -8.09 18.13 -3.00
N TRP A 116 -9.05 17.27 -2.62
CA TRP A 116 -8.76 15.88 -2.26
C TRP A 116 -8.11 15.12 -3.42
N ILE A 117 -8.69 15.17 -4.63
CA ILE A 117 -8.17 14.37 -5.75
C ILE A 117 -6.79 14.84 -6.23
N LEU A 118 -6.50 16.14 -6.10
CA LEU A 118 -5.14 16.65 -6.33
C LEU A 118 -4.13 16.08 -5.32
N LEU A 119 -4.51 16.02 -4.03
CA LEU A 119 -3.65 15.43 -3.02
C LEU A 119 -3.47 13.93 -3.25
N GLU A 120 -4.53 13.22 -3.58
CA GLU A 120 -4.46 11.79 -3.92
C GLU A 120 -3.51 11.51 -5.10
N MET A 121 -3.50 12.39 -6.10
CA MET A 121 -2.59 12.30 -7.24
C MET A 121 -1.14 12.67 -6.89
N TYR A 122 -0.92 13.78 -6.19
CA TYR A 122 0.42 14.33 -6.00
C TYR A 122 1.06 13.92 -4.67
N ASP A 123 0.35 14.05 -3.55
CA ASP A 123 0.92 13.86 -2.20
C ASP A 123 1.50 12.45 -2.02
N GLN A 124 0.87 11.44 -2.64
CA GLN A 124 1.36 10.06 -2.65
C GLN A 124 2.78 9.92 -3.22
N THR A 125 3.17 10.79 -4.16
CA THR A 125 4.46 10.71 -4.89
C THR A 125 5.49 11.77 -4.45
N VAL A 126 5.03 12.93 -3.98
CA VAL A 126 5.90 14.07 -3.68
C VAL A 126 6.13 14.30 -2.19
N ARG A 127 5.37 13.66 -1.29
CA ARG A 127 5.49 13.89 0.16
C ARG A 127 6.90 13.62 0.71
N ASN A 128 7.23 14.34 1.78
CA ASN A 128 8.51 14.29 2.49
C ASN A 128 8.34 14.01 3.99
N ARG A 129 7.11 13.70 4.43
CA ARG A 129 6.74 13.35 5.80
C ARG A 129 5.60 12.34 5.77
N SER A 130 5.50 11.55 6.84
CA SER A 130 4.44 10.55 6.97
C SER A 130 3.05 11.19 6.93
N SER A 131 2.10 10.51 6.30
CA SER A 131 0.74 10.96 6.00
C SER A 131 0.60 12.18 5.07
N GLY A 132 1.68 12.94 4.84
CA GLY A 132 1.72 14.07 3.92
C GLY A 132 0.65 15.14 4.16
N LEU A 133 0.27 15.81 3.08
CA LEU A 133 -0.81 16.79 3.05
C LEU A 133 -2.20 16.14 3.12
N MET A 134 -2.37 14.90 2.64
CA MET A 134 -3.64 14.16 2.80
C MET A 134 -4.00 13.99 4.28
N GLY A 135 -3.02 13.64 5.12
CA GLY A 135 -3.21 13.52 6.56
C GLY A 135 -3.47 14.86 7.26
N GLU A 136 -3.06 15.98 6.67
CA GLU A 136 -3.42 17.32 7.15
C GLU A 136 -4.83 17.71 6.72
N PHE A 137 -5.22 17.36 5.49
CA PHE A 137 -6.57 17.55 4.98
C PHE A 137 -7.60 16.85 5.88
N LEU A 138 -7.34 15.60 6.27
CA LEU A 138 -8.24 14.82 7.14
C LEU A 138 -8.38 15.37 8.57
N LYS A 139 -7.51 16.30 9.02
CA LYS A 139 -7.57 16.91 10.35
C LYS A 139 -8.42 18.18 10.40
N GLN A 140 -8.97 18.61 9.27
CA GLN A 140 -9.80 19.79 9.23
C GLN A 140 -11.05 19.61 10.12
N PRO A 141 -11.52 20.67 10.81
CA PRO A 141 -12.70 20.58 11.68
C PRO A 141 -13.99 20.20 10.95
N SER A 142 -14.05 20.48 9.65
CA SER A 142 -15.17 20.14 8.77
C SER A 142 -14.62 19.51 7.49
N LEU A 143 -15.28 18.46 7.02
CA LEU A 143 -14.98 17.78 5.77
C LEU A 143 -16.26 17.75 4.91
N PRO A 144 -16.55 18.80 4.11
CA PRO A 144 -17.75 18.87 3.28
C PRO A 144 -17.89 17.70 2.29
N ASN A 145 -16.78 17.04 1.98
CA ASN A 145 -16.68 15.91 1.06
C ASN A 145 -16.38 14.57 1.76
N GLU A 146 -16.69 14.40 3.05
CA GLU A 146 -16.39 13.17 3.80
C GLU A 146 -16.83 11.90 3.05
N ARG A 147 -18.05 11.89 2.50
CA ARG A 147 -18.55 10.76 1.73
C ARG A 147 -17.68 10.44 0.51
N TYR A 148 -17.27 11.47 -0.24
CA TYR A 148 -16.39 11.30 -1.38
C TYR A 148 -15.06 10.69 -0.95
N ILE A 149 -14.46 11.19 0.14
CA ILE A 149 -13.22 10.63 0.69
C ILE A 149 -13.40 9.15 1.07
N VAL A 150 -14.47 8.79 1.77
CA VAL A 150 -14.78 7.39 2.13
C VAL A 150 -14.87 6.51 0.89
N ASP A 151 -15.54 6.98 -0.15
CA ASP A 151 -15.69 6.25 -1.42
C ASP A 151 -14.32 6.09 -2.14
N ARG A 152 -13.40 7.04 -1.96
CA ARG A 152 -12.04 7.00 -2.54
C ARG A 152 -11.11 6.00 -1.85
N VAL A 153 -10.95 6.12 -0.53
CA VAL A 153 -9.92 5.39 0.24
C VAL A 153 -10.44 4.18 1.01
N GLY A 154 -11.76 3.97 1.01
CA GLY A 154 -12.41 2.93 1.80
C GLY A 154 -12.51 3.28 3.30
N GLN A 155 -13.55 2.74 3.94
CA GLN A 155 -13.89 3.04 5.34
C GLN A 155 -12.79 2.65 6.35
N ARG A 156 -11.97 1.63 6.03
CA ARG A 156 -10.92 1.12 6.92
C ARG A 156 -9.66 1.99 6.91
N SER A 157 -9.38 2.71 5.83
CA SER A 157 -8.23 3.61 5.70
C SER A 157 -8.39 4.87 6.57
N LEU A 158 -9.61 5.41 6.64
CA LEU A 158 -9.96 6.56 7.50
C LEU A 158 -9.91 6.24 9.01
N LEU A 159 -10.22 5.01 9.39
CA LEU A 159 -10.08 4.56 10.79
C LEU A 159 -8.61 4.45 11.23
N LYS A 160 -7.69 4.20 10.30
CA LYS A 160 -6.24 4.18 10.58
C LYS A 160 -5.68 5.60 10.72
N SER A 161 -6.15 6.59 9.94
CA SER A 161 -5.74 7.99 10.09
C SER A 161 -6.26 8.63 11.39
N ASN A 162 -7.44 8.23 11.87
CA ASN A 162 -7.98 8.67 13.17
C ASN A 162 -7.27 8.04 14.39
N ARG A 163 -6.40 7.04 14.22
CA ARG A 163 -5.51 6.55 15.29
C ARG A 163 -4.20 7.34 15.41
N GLY A 164 -4.17 8.57 14.89
CA GLY A 164 -3.13 9.56 15.17
C GLY A 164 -3.41 10.49 16.37
N GLN A 165 -4.58 10.41 17.01
CA GLN A 165 -4.94 11.20 18.19
C GLN A 165 -5.79 10.41 19.19
N ALA A 166 -5.15 9.50 19.92
CA ALA A 166 -5.60 9.07 21.24
C ALA A 166 -4.36 8.57 22.02
N ASP A 167 -3.48 9.51 22.39
CA ASP A 167 -2.57 9.45 23.56
C ASP A 167 -1.68 10.71 23.64
N ALA A 168 -2.26 11.89 23.43
CA ALA A 168 -1.57 13.16 23.61
C ALA A 168 -2.51 14.27 24.07
N ALA A 169 -3.24 14.06 25.18
CA ALA A 169 -3.65 15.11 26.14
C ALA A 169 -4.69 14.51 27.11
N GLY A 170 -4.21 13.95 28.22
CA GLY A 170 -5.07 13.41 29.26
C GLY A 170 -4.28 12.93 30.46
N GLY A 171 -3.27 13.68 30.87
CA GLY A 171 -2.47 13.38 32.05
C GLY A 171 -1.68 14.61 32.46
N GLY A 172 -2.22 15.37 33.42
CA GLY A 172 -1.37 16.26 34.23
C GLY A 172 -0.24 15.45 34.88
N PRO A 173 0.81 16.10 35.43
CA PRO A 173 1.92 15.39 36.04
C PRO A 173 1.42 14.61 37.27
N GLN A 174 1.03 13.35 37.07
CA GLN A 174 0.95 12.40 38.16
C GLN A 174 2.39 12.02 38.49
N LEU A 175 2.84 12.49 39.66
CA LEU A 175 4.06 12.02 40.31
C LEU A 175 4.12 10.50 40.21
N LEU A 176 5.10 10.01 39.43
CA LEU A 176 5.44 8.60 39.41
C LEU A 176 5.97 8.24 40.79
N THR A 177 5.14 7.58 41.60
CA THR A 177 5.60 6.86 42.78
C THR A 177 6.68 5.86 42.35
N VAL A 178 7.77 5.85 43.11
CA VAL A 178 9.10 5.31 42.80
C VAL A 178 9.13 3.79 42.52
N ASP A 179 8.02 3.07 42.73
CA ASP A 179 8.02 1.60 42.78
C ASP A 179 7.80 0.85 41.46
N LYS A 180 7.56 1.52 40.32
CA LYS A 180 7.45 0.83 39.01
C LYS A 180 8.68 0.95 38.11
N LEU A 181 9.76 1.56 38.58
CA LEU A 181 11.01 1.71 37.83
C LEU A 181 11.96 0.50 38.01
N LYS A 182 11.46 -0.72 37.82
CA LYS A 182 12.32 -1.91 37.76
C LYS A 182 12.07 -2.66 36.46
N ARG A 183 13.02 -2.47 35.52
CA ARG A 183 13.20 -3.11 34.20
C ARG A 183 12.87 -2.26 32.96
N VAL A 184 13.46 -1.07 32.86
CA VAL A 184 13.87 -0.55 31.55
C VAL A 184 15.39 -0.64 31.50
N THR A 185 15.93 -1.48 30.61
CA THR A 185 17.38 -1.63 30.45
C THR A 185 18.01 -0.29 30.00
N PRO A 186 19.14 0.14 30.58
CA PRO A 186 19.80 1.42 30.24
C PRO A 186 20.04 1.60 28.73
N ARG A 187 20.25 0.50 28.00
CA ARG A 187 20.40 0.46 26.54
C ARG A 187 19.18 1.01 25.77
N ARG A 188 17.95 0.74 26.22
CA ARG A 188 16.74 1.21 25.52
C ARG A 188 16.50 2.69 25.75
N LEU A 189 16.74 3.19 26.96
CA LEU A 189 16.63 4.61 27.27
C LEU A 189 17.73 5.41 26.52
N PHE A 190 18.95 4.90 26.50
CA PHE A 190 20.06 5.50 25.74
C PHE A 190 19.84 5.43 24.23
N SER A 191 19.26 4.34 23.71
CA SER A 191 18.84 4.24 22.30
C SER A 191 17.79 5.28 21.95
N PHE A 192 16.72 5.44 22.76
CA PHE A 192 15.66 6.42 22.50
C PHE A 192 16.16 7.87 22.59
N VAL A 193 16.94 8.20 23.62
CA VAL A 193 17.51 9.54 23.79
C VAL A 193 18.53 9.84 22.68
N SER A 194 19.42 8.91 22.35
CA SER A 194 20.39 9.10 21.27
C SER A 194 19.77 9.11 19.87
N MET A 195 18.62 8.46 19.68
CA MET A 195 17.85 8.51 18.43
C MET A 195 17.16 9.87 18.29
N ARG A 196 16.53 10.40 19.35
CA ARG A 196 15.93 11.75 19.35
C ARG A 196 16.98 12.86 19.20
N LEU A 197 18.15 12.73 19.83
CA LEU A 197 19.27 13.65 19.61
C LEU A 197 19.81 13.54 18.18
N ARG A 198 19.98 12.33 17.63
CA ARG A 198 20.41 12.13 16.24
C ARG A 198 19.43 12.71 15.24
N ASP A 199 18.13 12.58 15.44
CA ASP A 199 17.12 13.18 14.55
C ASP A 199 17.11 14.71 14.61
N LYS A 200 17.41 15.33 15.77
CA LYS A 200 17.62 16.79 15.87
C LYS A 200 18.91 17.27 15.20
N LEU A 201 19.90 16.40 15.06
CA LEU A 201 21.20 16.68 14.44
C LEU A 201 21.24 16.34 12.94
N ARG A 202 20.22 15.67 12.41
CA ARG A 202 20.11 15.38 10.98
C ARG A 202 19.75 16.65 10.22
N SER A 203 20.44 16.88 9.10
CA SER A 203 20.02 17.88 8.14
C SER A 203 18.63 17.55 7.60
N GLU A 204 17.90 18.57 7.16
CA GLU A 204 16.60 18.39 6.51
C GLU A 204 16.70 17.39 5.34
N ALA A 205 17.75 17.50 4.52
CA ALA A 205 18.03 16.57 3.43
C ALA A 205 18.16 15.11 3.91
N SER A 206 18.85 14.85 5.03
CA SER A 206 18.98 13.49 5.58
C SER A 206 17.65 12.94 6.08
N ARG A 207 16.81 13.80 6.68
CA ARG A 207 15.49 13.41 7.19
C ARG A 207 14.52 13.11 6.05
N ILE A 208 14.50 13.96 5.02
CA ILE A 208 13.73 13.75 3.78
C ILE A 208 14.20 12.47 3.08
N GLY A 209 15.50 12.29 2.90
CA GLY A 209 16.05 11.08 2.29
C GLY A 209 15.68 9.80 3.05
N SER A 210 15.78 9.82 4.38
CA SER A 210 15.39 8.67 5.22
C SER A 210 13.90 8.35 5.06
N PHE A 211 13.03 9.36 5.00
CA PHE A 211 11.60 9.17 4.80
C PHE A 211 11.28 8.62 3.39
N ARG A 212 11.83 9.24 2.34
CA ARG A 212 11.55 8.84 0.94
C ARG A 212 12.05 7.42 0.64
N LEU A 213 13.10 6.97 1.33
CA LEU A 213 13.61 5.60 1.22
C LEU A 213 12.95 4.61 2.20
N GLY A 214 12.00 5.07 3.02
CA GLY A 214 11.35 4.30 4.08
C GLY A 214 10.17 3.43 3.62
N GLY A 215 9.81 3.45 2.34
CA GLY A 215 8.76 2.61 1.76
C GLY A 215 7.33 3.18 1.81
N GLU A 216 7.10 4.35 2.42
CA GLU A 216 5.77 4.97 2.45
C GLU A 216 5.42 5.73 1.14
N VAL A 217 6.43 6.18 0.41
CA VAL A 217 6.23 6.99 -0.81
C VAL A 217 5.87 6.08 -1.98
N HIS A 218 4.88 6.49 -2.78
CA HIS A 218 4.60 5.87 -4.07
C HIS A 218 5.60 6.46 -5.08
N MET A 219 6.54 5.63 -5.51
CA MET A 219 7.61 6.01 -6.43
C MET A 219 7.13 6.04 -7.89
N TRP A 220 6.06 5.32 -8.20
CA TRP A 220 5.43 5.33 -9.52
C TRP A 220 3.93 4.97 -9.44
N MET A 221 3.13 5.46 -10.37
CA MET A 221 1.71 5.08 -10.52
C MET A 221 1.45 4.47 -11.89
N TYR A 222 0.42 3.63 -11.98
CA TYR A 222 0.12 2.88 -13.18
C TYR A 222 -1.33 3.05 -13.60
N ASP A 223 -1.53 3.01 -14.92
CA ASP A 223 -2.83 2.84 -15.57
C ASP A 223 -2.85 1.47 -16.28
N ARG A 224 -4.00 1.11 -16.85
CA ARG A 224 -4.16 -0.19 -17.53
C ARG A 224 -3.14 -0.42 -18.66
N PHE A 225 -2.73 0.62 -19.38
CA PHE A 225 -1.81 0.51 -20.51
C PHE A 225 -0.36 0.41 -20.02
N SER A 226 0.05 1.29 -19.11
CA SER A 226 1.42 1.30 -18.59
C SER A 226 1.73 0.04 -17.77
N LEU A 227 0.77 -0.49 -16.99
CA LEU A 227 0.93 -1.76 -16.29
C LEU A 227 0.97 -2.96 -17.25
N SER A 228 0.06 -3.01 -18.25
CA SER A 228 0.09 -4.08 -19.27
C SER A 228 1.41 -4.11 -20.03
N LYS A 229 1.93 -2.94 -20.41
CA LYS A 229 3.23 -2.82 -21.10
C LYS A 229 4.37 -3.36 -20.24
N LEU A 230 4.39 -3.02 -18.96
CA LEU A 230 5.42 -3.48 -18.02
C LEU A 230 5.33 -5.00 -17.80
N LEU A 231 4.13 -5.57 -17.66
CA LEU A 231 3.93 -7.01 -17.56
C LEU A 231 4.42 -7.73 -18.82
N ALA A 232 4.09 -7.22 -20.00
CA ALA A 232 4.55 -7.77 -21.28
C ALA A 232 6.06 -7.70 -21.46
N GLU A 233 6.71 -6.61 -21.02
CA GLU A 233 8.18 -6.45 -21.04
C GLU A 233 8.90 -7.57 -20.27
N VAL A 234 8.28 -8.07 -19.20
CA VAL A 234 8.81 -9.16 -18.37
C VAL A 234 8.51 -10.55 -18.95
N GLY A 235 7.57 -10.65 -19.89
CA GLY A 235 7.17 -11.90 -20.55
C GLY A 235 5.82 -12.45 -20.09
N PHE A 236 5.07 -11.72 -19.25
CA PHE A 236 3.67 -12.08 -19.00
C PHE A 236 2.82 -11.82 -20.25
N VAL A 237 1.75 -12.61 -20.39
CA VAL A 237 0.79 -12.53 -21.50
C VAL A 237 -0.63 -12.38 -20.98
N ASN A 238 -1.55 -11.96 -21.85
CA ASN A 238 -2.97 -11.80 -21.55
C ASN A 238 -3.24 -10.91 -20.33
N ALA A 239 -2.56 -9.75 -20.27
CA ALA A 239 -2.80 -8.76 -19.23
C ALA A 239 -4.20 -8.14 -19.41
N GLU A 240 -5.03 -8.23 -18.39
CA GLU A 240 -6.41 -7.75 -18.42
C GLU A 240 -6.80 -7.07 -17.11
N LYS A 241 -7.67 -6.05 -17.21
CA LYS A 241 -8.30 -5.44 -16.04
C LYS A 241 -9.41 -6.37 -15.56
N VAL A 242 -9.41 -6.65 -14.27
CA VAL A 242 -10.43 -7.44 -13.58
C VAL A 242 -11.07 -6.59 -12.47
N ASP A 243 -12.10 -7.12 -11.81
CA ASP A 243 -12.68 -6.48 -10.63
C ASP A 243 -12.14 -7.11 -9.33
N ALA A 244 -12.53 -6.57 -8.17
CA ALA A 244 -12.09 -7.05 -6.86
C ALA A 244 -12.71 -8.40 -6.44
N TYR A 245 -13.89 -8.73 -6.96
CA TYR A 245 -14.73 -9.85 -6.55
C TYR A 245 -14.43 -11.13 -7.33
N SER A 246 -13.96 -10.99 -8.57
CA SER A 246 -13.65 -12.08 -9.48
C SER A 246 -12.15 -12.17 -9.79
N SER A 247 -11.70 -13.39 -10.03
CA SER A 247 -10.31 -13.70 -10.38
C SER A 247 -10.27 -15.03 -11.11
N ALA A 248 -9.29 -15.21 -11.99
CA ALA A 248 -8.98 -16.51 -12.54
C ALA A 248 -8.28 -17.45 -11.54
N ILE A 249 -7.87 -16.94 -10.37
CA ILE A 249 -7.33 -17.73 -9.26
C ILE A 249 -8.50 -18.52 -8.63
N PRO A 250 -8.43 -19.87 -8.55
CA PRO A 250 -9.49 -20.69 -7.99
C PRO A 250 -9.86 -20.33 -6.55
N ASP A 251 -11.17 -20.38 -6.25
CA ASP A 251 -11.76 -20.08 -4.94
C ASP A 251 -11.49 -18.66 -4.40
N TRP A 252 -11.23 -17.69 -5.29
CA TRP A 252 -10.85 -16.32 -4.93
C TRP A 252 -11.69 -15.65 -3.81
N PRO A 253 -13.04 -15.68 -3.84
CA PRO A 253 -13.83 -15.02 -2.80
C PRO A 253 -13.59 -15.58 -1.40
N ALA A 254 -13.17 -16.84 -1.27
CA ALA A 254 -12.96 -17.48 0.03
C ALA A 254 -11.68 -17.02 0.73
N TYR A 255 -10.72 -16.43 0.02
CA TYR A 255 -9.49 -15.92 0.63
C TYR A 255 -9.63 -14.54 1.25
N GLU A 256 -10.71 -13.82 0.92
CA GLU A 256 -11.01 -12.46 1.38
C GLU A 256 -9.82 -11.48 1.26
N LEU A 257 -9.02 -11.60 0.19
CA LEU A 257 -7.83 -10.76 -0.01
C LEU A 257 -8.22 -9.37 -0.53
N ASP A 258 -8.96 -9.24 -1.62
CA ASP A 258 -9.41 -7.92 -2.11
C ASP A 258 -10.73 -7.45 -1.49
N VAL A 259 -11.58 -8.39 -1.10
CA VAL A 259 -12.93 -8.15 -0.57
C VAL A 259 -13.07 -8.89 0.74
N LYS A 260 -13.57 -8.23 1.79
CA LYS A 260 -13.86 -8.87 3.07
C LYS A 260 -15.23 -8.45 3.57
N GLY A 261 -16.07 -9.43 3.92
CA GLY A 261 -17.45 -9.16 4.32
C GLY A 261 -18.26 -8.38 3.27
N GLY A 262 -17.95 -8.57 1.97
CA GLY A 262 -18.60 -7.89 0.86
C GLY A 262 -18.08 -6.47 0.54
N ALA A 263 -17.15 -5.93 1.33
CA ALA A 263 -16.53 -4.63 1.07
C ALA A 263 -15.14 -4.77 0.46
N VAL A 264 -14.86 -4.01 -0.61
CA VAL A 264 -13.53 -3.92 -1.23
C VAL A 264 -12.60 -3.13 -0.31
N PHE A 265 -11.39 -3.62 -0.06
CA PHE A 265 -10.43 -2.90 0.78
C PHE A 265 -9.98 -1.57 0.18
N ASP A 266 -9.62 -1.59 -1.11
CA ASP A 266 -9.06 -0.44 -1.83
C ASP A 266 -9.92 -0.19 -3.08
N PRO A 267 -11.12 0.40 -2.93
CA PRO A 267 -12.18 0.38 -3.94
C PRO A 267 -11.83 1.10 -5.25
N THR A 268 -10.86 2.00 -5.22
CA THR A 268 -10.41 2.78 -6.38
C THR A 268 -9.12 2.25 -7.00
N SER A 269 -8.64 1.09 -6.56
CA SER A 269 -7.44 0.47 -7.12
C SER A 269 -7.68 -0.10 -8.51
N LEU A 270 -6.58 -0.21 -9.26
CA LEU A 270 -6.50 -0.93 -10.51
C LEU A 270 -6.15 -2.37 -10.20
N PHE A 271 -7.07 -3.29 -10.52
CA PHE A 271 -6.87 -4.73 -10.42
C PHE A 271 -6.55 -5.28 -11.80
N MET A 272 -5.38 -5.88 -11.96
CA MET A 272 -4.98 -6.53 -13.21
C MET A 272 -4.54 -7.97 -12.98
N GLU A 273 -4.88 -8.84 -13.92
CA GLU A 273 -4.35 -10.19 -13.99
C GLU A 273 -3.57 -10.40 -15.27
N ALA A 274 -2.53 -11.22 -15.21
CA ALA A 274 -1.78 -11.69 -16.36
C ALA A 274 -1.27 -13.11 -16.10
N ARG A 275 -0.75 -13.77 -17.15
CA ARG A 275 -0.29 -15.16 -17.07
C ARG A 275 1.16 -15.30 -17.48
N LYS A 276 1.88 -16.17 -16.77
CA LYS A 276 3.11 -16.73 -17.31
C LYS A 276 2.73 -17.65 -18.48
N PRO A 277 3.38 -17.56 -19.65
CA PRO A 277 3.09 -18.45 -20.77
C PRO A 277 3.13 -19.92 -20.33
N ALA A 278 2.23 -20.74 -20.90
CA ALA A 278 2.32 -22.18 -20.74
C ALA A 278 3.65 -22.69 -21.34
N ALA A 279 4.13 -23.83 -20.85
CA ALA A 279 5.25 -24.49 -21.50
C ALA A 279 4.80 -24.89 -22.92
N PRO A 280 5.67 -24.73 -23.93
CA PRO A 280 5.40 -25.19 -25.29
C PRO A 280 5.18 -26.71 -25.36
#